data_AF-A0A2N6FMD7-F1
#
_entry.id   AF-A0A2N6FMD7-F1
#
_cell.length_a   1.000
_cell.length_b   1.000
_cell.length_c   1.000
_cell.angle_alpha   90.00
_cell.angle_beta   90.00
_cell.angle_gamma   90.00
#
_symmetry.space_group_name_H-M   'P 1'
#
loop_
_entity.id
_entity.type
_entity.pdbx_description
1 polymer ?
#
loop_
_entity_poly.entity_id
_entity_poly.type
_entity_poly.pdbx_seq_one_letter_code
_entity_poly.pdbx_strand_id
1 'polypeptide(L)'
;DPHIVRTLQVYRDAAEWAATGNFDQTDIKEAILSCFADIDRPNSPAGRAYREFNCLEQGLTRELRQRFREGLLTVDRTKLMELAQRFLINGWDESAVAVLGGEELLERENKQLTPALKVERI
;
A
#
# COMPACT_ATOMS: atom_id res chain seq x y z
N ASP A 1 -15.82 -4.23 -8.25
CA ASP A 1 -15.30 -3.37 -9.33
C ASP A 1 -15.61 -4.04 -10.67
N PRO A 2 -16.31 -3.38 -11.60
CA PRO A 2 -16.66 -3.97 -12.90
C PRO A 2 -15.56 -3.87 -13.98
N HIS A 3 -14.40 -3.22 -13.72
CA HIS A 3 -13.39 -2.95 -14.74
C HIS A 3 -11.97 -3.37 -14.32
N ILE A 4 -11.67 -4.67 -14.44
CA ILE A 4 -10.41 -5.26 -13.96
C ILE A 4 -9.20 -4.65 -14.67
N VAL A 5 -9.23 -4.60 -16.00
CA VAL A 5 -8.10 -4.10 -16.82
C VAL A 5 -7.81 -2.64 -16.51
N ARG A 6 -8.87 -1.82 -16.45
CA ARG A 6 -8.75 -0.40 -16.12
C ARG A 6 -8.19 -0.18 -14.73
N THR A 7 -8.61 -0.97 -13.74
CA THR A 7 -8.13 -0.83 -12.37
C THR A 7 -6.66 -1.20 -12.24
N LEU A 8 -6.20 -2.25 -12.94
CA LEU A 8 -4.77 -2.57 -13.00
C LEU A 8 -3.95 -1.46 -13.67
N GLN A 9 -4.49 -0.84 -14.73
CA GLN A 9 -3.86 0.33 -15.34
C GLN A 9 -3.77 1.51 -14.37
N VAL A 10 -4.83 1.80 -13.62
CA VAL A 10 -4.83 2.88 -12.61
C VAL A 10 -3.78 2.61 -11.52
N TYR A 11 -3.57 1.36 -11.11
CA TYR A 11 -2.49 1.02 -10.17
C TYR A 11 -1.11 1.33 -10.75
N ARG A 12 -0.90 1.06 -12.05
CA ARG A 12 0.34 1.40 -12.73
C ARG A 12 0.54 2.91 -12.80
N ASP A 13 -0.48 3.63 -13.22
CA ASP A 13 -0.46 5.09 -13.34
C ASP A 13 -0.20 5.74 -11.96
N ALA A 14 -0.76 5.19 -10.89
CA ALA A 14 -0.51 5.65 -9.52
C ALA A 14 0.95 5.45 -9.07
N ALA A 15 1.55 4.30 -9.43
CA ALA A 15 2.97 4.07 -9.17
C ALA A 15 3.86 5.07 -9.94
N GLU A 16 3.52 5.37 -11.19
CA GLU A 16 4.24 6.33 -12.03
C GLU A 16 4.08 7.77 -11.52
N TRP A 17 2.86 8.13 -11.11
CA TRP A 17 2.58 9.41 -10.44
C TRP A 17 3.42 9.58 -9.17
N ALA A 18 3.56 8.50 -8.38
CA ALA A 18 4.37 8.53 -7.16
C ALA A 18 5.87 8.66 -7.48
N ALA A 19 6.38 7.92 -8.47
CA ALA A 19 7.78 7.96 -8.87
C ALA A 19 8.20 9.29 -9.50
N THR A 20 7.29 9.94 -10.23
CA THR A 20 7.51 11.27 -10.84
C THR A 20 7.38 12.43 -9.86
N GLY A 21 6.87 12.18 -8.65
CA GLY A 21 6.78 13.21 -7.60
C GLY A 21 5.68 14.23 -7.84
N ASN A 22 4.59 13.83 -8.51
CA ASN A 22 3.46 14.68 -8.90
C ASN A 22 2.51 15.03 -7.72
N PHE A 23 3.07 15.23 -6.53
CA PHE A 23 2.39 15.63 -5.29
C PHE A 23 3.17 16.74 -4.60
N ASP A 24 2.49 17.61 -3.88
CA ASP A 24 3.09 18.76 -3.20
C ASP A 24 3.53 18.47 -1.75
N GLN A 25 4.11 19.48 -1.09
CA GLN A 25 4.57 19.34 0.30
C GLN A 25 3.39 19.26 1.29
N THR A 26 2.24 19.81 0.92
CA THR A 26 0.99 19.73 1.68
C THR A 26 0.48 18.30 1.66
N ASP A 27 0.45 17.65 0.49
CA ASP A 27 0.07 16.25 0.33
C ASP A 27 0.90 15.34 1.24
N ILE A 28 2.23 15.53 1.26
CA ILE A 28 3.14 14.75 2.13
C ILE A 28 2.80 14.99 3.60
N LYS A 29 2.58 16.25 3.99
CA LYS A 29 2.24 16.59 5.38
C LYS A 29 0.91 15.97 5.79
N GLU A 30 -0.10 16.01 4.95
CA GLU A 30 -1.40 15.41 5.21
C GLU A 30 -1.33 13.89 5.28
N ALA A 31 -0.54 13.25 4.41
CA ALA A 31 -0.28 11.82 4.47
C ALA A 31 0.40 11.42 5.79
N ILE A 32 1.41 12.17 6.23
CA ILE A 32 2.06 11.95 7.54
C ILE A 32 1.04 12.08 8.67
N LEU A 33 0.20 13.13 8.67
CA LEU A 33 -0.84 13.32 9.69
C LEU A 33 -1.86 12.17 9.68
N SER A 34 -2.26 11.69 8.50
CA SER A 34 -3.17 10.55 8.35
C SER A 34 -2.57 9.28 8.96
N CYS A 35 -1.29 8.99 8.70
CA CYS A 35 -0.59 7.87 9.33
C CYS A 35 -0.55 8.00 10.86
N PHE A 36 -0.29 9.19 11.40
CA PHE A 36 -0.29 9.40 12.85
C PHE A 36 -1.69 9.29 13.48
N ALA A 37 -2.75 9.66 12.77
CA ALA A 37 -4.12 9.50 13.24
C ALA A 37 -4.47 8.02 13.54
N ASP A 38 -3.89 7.09 12.77
CA ASP A 38 -4.04 5.65 13.01
C ASP A 38 -3.11 5.13 14.10
N ILE A 39 -1.84 5.55 14.10
CA ILE A 39 -0.85 5.10 15.10
C ILE A 39 -1.22 5.55 16.52
N ASP A 40 -1.72 6.79 16.65
CA ASP A 40 -2.05 7.44 17.93
C ASP A 40 -3.54 7.37 18.29
N ARG A 41 -4.29 6.54 17.56
CA ARG A 41 -5.72 6.32 17.83
C ARG A 41 -5.93 5.94 19.30
N PRO A 42 -6.83 6.63 20.04
CA PRO A 42 -7.07 6.33 21.44
C PRO A 42 -7.65 4.92 21.58
N ASN A 43 -7.12 4.18 22.55
CA ASN A 43 -7.52 2.81 22.84
C ASN A 43 -7.95 2.68 24.31
N SER A 44 -8.96 1.85 24.57
CA SER A 44 -9.35 1.46 25.93
C SER A 44 -8.18 0.77 26.66
N PRO A 45 -8.19 0.69 28.00
CA PRO A 45 -7.13 0.00 28.74
C PRO A 45 -6.88 -1.43 28.25
N ALA A 46 -7.95 -2.19 28.00
CA ALA A 46 -7.87 -3.55 27.46
C ALA A 46 -7.31 -3.55 26.01
N GLY A 47 -7.74 -2.62 25.16
CA GLY A 47 -7.22 -2.50 23.80
C GLY A 47 -5.72 -2.18 23.76
N ARG A 48 -5.23 -1.33 24.67
CA ARG A 48 -3.79 -1.05 24.82
C ARG A 48 -3.01 -2.29 25.23
N ALA A 49 -3.51 -3.06 26.20
CA ALA A 49 -2.87 -4.30 26.65
C ALA A 49 -2.81 -5.34 25.53
N TYR A 50 -3.92 -5.54 24.80
CA TYR A 50 -3.99 -6.45 23.67
C TYR A 50 -3.02 -6.05 22.55
N ARG A 51 -2.97 -4.76 22.20
CA ARG A 51 -2.01 -4.26 21.21
C ARG A 51 -0.57 -4.50 21.63
N GLU A 52 -0.21 -4.14 22.87
CA GLU A 52 1.16 -4.31 23.35
C GLU A 52 1.58 -5.77 23.38
N PHE A 53 0.70 -6.67 23.84
CA PHE A 53 0.94 -8.12 23.81
C PHE A 53 1.27 -8.61 22.39
N ASN A 54 0.42 -8.28 21.40
CA ASN A 54 0.68 -8.66 20.01
C ASN A 54 1.98 -8.06 19.46
N CYS A 55 2.31 -6.82 19.82
CA CYS A 55 3.58 -6.21 19.42
C CYS A 55 4.78 -6.97 19.99
N LEU A 56 4.72 -7.39 21.26
CA LEU A 56 5.79 -8.17 21.90
C LEU A 56 5.95 -9.55 21.25
N GLU A 57 4.84 -10.25 20.99
CA GLU A 57 4.86 -11.55 20.30
C GLU A 57 5.47 -11.47 18.88
N GLN A 58 5.29 -10.33 18.20
CA GLN A 58 5.87 -10.07 16.88
C GLN A 58 7.28 -9.47 16.94
N GLY A 59 7.85 -9.25 18.13
CA GLY A 59 9.17 -8.61 18.30
C GLY A 59 9.20 -7.11 17.97
N LEU A 60 8.04 -6.47 17.83
CA LEU A 60 7.92 -5.04 17.56
C LEU A 60 8.12 -4.24 18.84
N THR A 61 9.36 -4.11 19.32
CA THR A 61 9.65 -3.41 20.59
C THR A 61 9.26 -1.93 20.54
N ARG A 62 9.12 -1.31 21.72
CA ARG A 62 8.81 0.12 21.83
C ARG A 62 9.84 0.98 21.09
N GLU A 63 11.11 0.63 21.16
CA GLU A 63 12.23 1.31 20.49
C GLU A 63 12.12 1.19 18.97
N LEU A 64 11.75 0.02 18.44
CA LEU A 64 11.51 -0.15 17.00
C LEU A 64 10.34 0.71 16.52
N ARG A 65 9.23 0.72 17.28
CA ARG A 65 8.06 1.54 16.96
C ARG A 65 8.37 3.04 17.06
N GLN A 66 9.20 3.46 18.02
CA GLN A 66 9.63 4.84 18.16
C GLN A 66 10.54 5.27 16.99
N ARG A 67 11.52 4.45 16.59
CA ARG A 67 12.33 4.71 15.39
C ARG A 67 11.49 4.81 14.13
N PHE A 68 10.45 3.99 13.99
CA PHE A 68 9.51 4.08 12.88
C PHE A 68 8.77 5.44 12.86
N ARG A 69 8.29 5.93 14.02
CA ARG A 69 7.65 7.26 14.11
C ARG A 69 8.60 8.39 13.72
N GLU A 70 9.84 8.34 14.18
CA GLU A 70 10.88 9.32 13.83
C GLU A 70 11.20 9.29 12.33
N GLY A 71 11.30 8.10 11.75
CA GLY A 71 11.44 7.92 10.31
C GLY A 71 10.27 8.55 9.54
N LEU A 72 9.04 8.31 9.97
CA LEU A 72 7.84 8.86 9.32
C LEU A 72 7.81 10.40 9.33
N LEU A 73 8.26 11.03 10.43
CA LEU A 73 8.32 12.49 10.55
C LEU A 73 9.38 13.14 9.65
N THR A 74 10.37 12.37 9.17
CA THR A 74 11.49 12.86 8.35
C THR A 74 11.35 12.49 6.88
N VAL A 75 10.22 11.90 6.49
CA VAL A 75 9.92 11.59 5.08
C VAL A 75 9.86 12.87 4.26
N ASP A 76 10.54 12.87 3.12
CA ASP A 76 10.51 13.93 2.14
C ASP A 76 10.13 13.42 0.74
N ARG A 77 9.90 14.35 -0.19
CA ARG A 77 9.51 14.03 -1.56
C ARG A 77 10.55 13.15 -2.25
N THR A 78 11.82 13.48 -2.12
CA THR A 78 12.93 12.76 -2.76
C THR A 78 12.92 11.29 -2.36
N LYS A 79 12.74 11.03 -1.07
CA LYS A 79 12.70 9.67 -0.54
C LYS A 79 11.48 8.90 -1.05
N LEU A 80 10.31 9.53 -1.09
CA LEU A 80 9.10 8.92 -1.62
C LEU A 80 9.25 8.55 -3.11
N MET A 81 9.82 9.44 -3.93
CA MET A 81 10.09 9.16 -5.34
C MET A 81 11.08 8.00 -5.51
N GLU A 82 12.18 8.00 -4.75
CA GLU A 82 13.19 6.93 -4.76
C GLU A 82 12.57 5.57 -4.44
N LEU A 83 11.77 5.51 -3.37
CA LEU A 83 11.11 4.28 -2.93
C LEU A 83 10.03 3.82 -3.92
N ALA A 84 9.24 4.74 -4.47
CA ALA A 84 8.25 4.43 -5.50
C ALA A 84 8.92 3.87 -6.76
N GLN A 85 10.01 4.48 -7.23
CA GLN A 85 10.77 3.98 -8.36
C GLN A 85 11.34 2.58 -8.07
N ARG A 86 11.97 2.41 -6.90
CA ARG A 86 12.64 1.16 -6.53
C ARG A 86 11.67 -0.01 -6.35
N PHE A 87 10.58 0.21 -5.63
CA PHE A 87 9.71 -0.88 -5.19
C PHE A 87 8.44 -1.03 -6.04
N LEU A 88 7.90 0.06 -6.59
CA LEU A 88 6.65 0.00 -7.35
C LEU A 88 6.90 -0.08 -8.85
N ILE A 89 7.85 0.70 -9.39
CA ILE A 89 8.12 0.70 -10.84
C ILE A 89 9.06 -0.45 -11.22
N ASN A 90 10.23 -0.53 -10.60
CA ASN A 90 11.22 -1.56 -10.95
C ASN A 90 10.78 -2.96 -10.52
N GLY A 91 9.95 -3.06 -9.46
CA GLY A 91 9.38 -4.32 -8.98
C GLY A 91 8.05 -4.70 -9.64
N TRP A 92 7.57 -3.92 -10.61
CA TRP A 92 6.23 -4.10 -11.17
C TRP A 92 6.04 -5.49 -11.80
N ASP A 93 6.99 -5.93 -12.61
CA ASP A 93 6.88 -7.21 -13.35
C ASP A 93 6.97 -8.44 -12.43
N GLU A 94 7.47 -8.28 -11.20
CA GLU A 94 7.52 -9.33 -10.18
C GLU A 94 6.26 -9.36 -9.29
N SER A 95 5.29 -8.48 -9.56
CA SER A 95 4.09 -8.34 -8.73
C SER A 95 3.11 -9.50 -8.93
N ALA A 96 2.48 -9.94 -7.84
CA ALA A 96 1.39 -10.90 -7.88
C ALA A 96 0.05 -10.18 -8.07
N VAL A 97 -0.78 -10.68 -9.00
CA VAL A 97 -2.13 -10.15 -9.25
C VAL A 97 -3.16 -11.25 -9.00
N ALA A 98 -4.16 -10.95 -8.17
CA ALA A 98 -5.30 -11.81 -7.91
C ALA A 98 -6.59 -10.99 -7.93
N VAL A 99 -7.64 -11.53 -8.56
CA VAL A 99 -8.93 -10.84 -8.72
C VAL A 99 -10.05 -11.80 -8.37
N LEU A 100 -10.98 -11.35 -7.54
CA LEU A 100 -12.19 -12.07 -7.17
C LEU A 100 -13.39 -11.40 -7.85
N GLY A 101 -14.16 -12.17 -8.60
CA GLY A 101 -15.30 -11.67 -9.36
C GLY A 101 -16.14 -12.78 -9.95
N GLY A 102 -17.27 -12.43 -10.57
CA GLY A 102 -18.09 -13.38 -11.31
C GLY A 102 -17.36 -13.91 -12.55
N GLU A 103 -17.53 -15.19 -12.84
CA GLU A 103 -16.82 -15.90 -13.93
C GLU A 103 -16.94 -15.19 -15.28
N GLU A 104 -18.15 -14.75 -15.67
CA GLU A 104 -18.37 -14.04 -16.93
C GLU A 104 -17.57 -12.72 -17.01
N LEU A 105 -17.46 -11.99 -15.89
CA LEU A 105 -16.67 -10.77 -15.81
C LEU A 105 -15.17 -11.09 -15.94
N LEU A 106 -14.70 -12.11 -15.21
CA LEU A 106 -13.32 -12.55 -15.25
C LEU A 106 -12.94 -12.95 -16.68
N GLU A 107 -13.71 -13.82 -17.32
CA GLU A 107 -13.46 -14.27 -18.69
C GLU A 107 -13.47 -13.14 -19.72
N ARG A 108 -14.40 -12.18 -19.59
CA ARG A 108 -14.49 -11.04 -20.50
C ARG A 108 -13.27 -10.15 -20.43
N GLU A 109 -12.87 -9.76 -19.22
CA GLU A 109 -11.75 -8.83 -19.01
C GLU A 109 -10.39 -9.51 -19.27
N ASN A 110 -10.27 -10.81 -18.96
CA ASN A 110 -9.03 -11.55 -19.11
C ASN A 110 -8.57 -11.67 -20.58
N LYS A 111 -9.49 -11.55 -21.54
CA LYS A 111 -9.17 -11.46 -22.98
C LYS A 111 -8.32 -10.23 -23.34
N GLN A 112 -8.33 -9.21 -22.49
CA GLN A 112 -7.58 -7.96 -22.69
C GLN A 112 -6.30 -7.93 -21.85
N LEU A 113 -6.08 -8.89 -20.95
CA LEU A 113 -4.89 -8.96 -20.10
C LEU A 113 -3.77 -9.73 -20.80
N THR A 114 -2.55 -9.20 -20.68
CA THR A 114 -1.33 -9.85 -21.18
C THR A 114 -0.26 -9.79 -20.09
N PRO A 115 0.14 -10.92 -19.49
CA PRO A 115 -0.43 -12.26 -19.66
C PRO A 115 -1.86 -12.35 -19.10
N ALA A 116 -2.66 -13.24 -19.67
CA ALA A 116 -3.96 -13.58 -19.10
C ALA A 116 -3.76 -14.27 -17.74
N LEU A 117 -4.59 -13.92 -16.76
CA LEU A 117 -4.63 -14.54 -15.44
C LEU A 117 -5.27 -15.92 -15.51
N LYS A 118 -4.84 -16.83 -14.62
CA LYS A 118 -5.50 -18.13 -14.47
C LYS A 118 -6.83 -17.92 -13.75
N VAL A 119 -7.93 -18.39 -14.34
CA VAL A 119 -9.27 -18.36 -13.72
C VAL A 119 -9.54 -19.72 -13.07
N GLU A 120 -9.93 -19.70 -11.80
CA GLU A 120 -10.25 -20.88 -11.00
C GLU A 120 -11.60 -20.67 -10.31
N ARG A 121 -12.43 -21.73 -10.28
CA ARG A 121 -13.66 -21.74 -9.47
C ARG A 121 -13.30 -22.17 -8.05
N ILE A 122 -13.66 -21.33 -7.07
CA ILE A 122 -13.48 -21.59 -5.64
C ILE A 122 -14.80 -21.98 -4.97
#